data_AF-A0A382ZPV4-F1
#
_entry.id   AF-A0A382ZPV4-F1
#
_cell.length_a   1.000
_cell.length_b   1.000
_cell.length_c   1.000
_cell.angle_alpha   90.00
_cell.angle_beta   90.00
_cell.angle_gamma   90.00
#
_symmetry.space_group_name_H-M   'P 1'
#
loop_
_entity.id
_entity.type
_entity.pdbx_description
1 polymer ?
#
loop_
_entity_poly.entity_id
_entity_poly.type
_entity_poly.pdbx_seq_one_letter_code
_entity_poly.pdbx_strand_id
1 'polypeptide(L)'
;KEIKDPAIGEELRKKKQNEAKEVASKARALEREKKELSDRRQRMLLTEVDRKRKSLIEEIQDVVGDMAKKKNYDIVFDKSGLGTRGIPFLLHSKDAVDFSEELIGILNKNASSP
;
A
#
# COMPACT_ATOMS: atom_id res chain seq x y z
N LYS A 1 -26.73 57.03 10.36
CA LYS A 1 -26.33 58.11 9.44
C LYS A 1 -24.80 58.34 9.45
N GLU A 2 -23.97 57.33 9.74
CA GLU A 2 -22.52 57.48 9.95
C GLU A 2 -21.63 56.87 8.84
N ILE A 3 -22.22 56.40 7.73
CA ILE A 3 -21.49 55.65 6.68
C ILE A 3 -20.93 56.58 5.58
N LYS A 4 -20.72 57.87 5.86
CA LYS A 4 -20.24 58.85 4.85
C LYS A 4 -18.84 59.42 5.13
N ASP A 5 -18.11 58.85 6.08
CA ASP A 5 -16.72 59.25 6.32
C ASP A 5 -15.76 58.34 5.51
N PRO A 6 -15.03 58.88 4.50
CA PRO A 6 -14.15 58.09 3.64
C PRO A 6 -13.09 57.29 4.41
N ALA A 7 -12.64 57.81 5.56
CA ALA A 7 -11.65 57.17 6.43
C ALA A 7 -12.17 55.86 7.05
N ILE A 8 -13.44 55.82 7.46
CA ILE A 8 -14.11 54.62 8.01
C ILE A 8 -14.24 53.54 6.92
N GLY A 9 -14.48 53.95 5.66
CA GLY A 9 -14.52 53.03 4.52
C GLY A 9 -13.15 52.40 4.20
N GLU A 10 -12.07 53.17 4.34
CA GLU A 10 -10.70 52.70 4.06
C GLU A 10 -10.20 51.73 5.15
N GLU A 11 -10.47 52.04 6.42
CA GLU A 11 -10.13 51.18 7.55
C GLU A 11 -10.90 49.85 7.50
N LEU A 12 -12.19 49.89 7.19
CA LEU A 12 -13.02 48.69 7.01
C LEU A 12 -12.53 47.84 5.83
N ARG A 13 -12.08 48.47 4.74
CA ARG A 13 -11.51 47.78 3.57
C ARG A 13 -10.19 47.10 3.91
N LYS A 14 -9.32 47.76 4.67
CA LYS A 14 -8.05 47.20 5.15
C LYS A 14 -8.29 46.01 6.10
N LYS A 15 -9.26 46.12 7.01
CA LYS A 15 -9.67 45.03 7.90
C LYS A 15 -10.16 43.82 7.12
N LYS A 16 -11.08 44.00 6.17
CA LYS A 16 -11.56 42.91 5.29
C LYS A 16 -10.45 42.28 4.43
N GLN A 17 -9.50 43.08 3.94
CA GLN A 17 -8.34 42.54 3.22
C GLN A 17 -7.44 41.68 4.11
N ASN A 18 -7.23 42.08 5.36
CA ASN A 18 -6.45 41.28 6.32
C ASN A 18 -7.19 39.99 6.68
N GLU A 19 -8.49 40.05 6.95
CA GLU A 19 -9.32 38.87 7.18
C GLU A 19 -9.28 37.90 5.98
N ALA A 20 -9.38 38.42 4.75
CA ALA A 20 -9.26 37.61 3.54
C ALA A 20 -7.88 36.96 3.40
N LYS A 21 -6.80 37.67 3.73
CA LYS A 21 -5.43 37.13 3.73
C LYS A 21 -5.26 36.04 4.79
N GLU A 22 -5.81 36.23 5.98
CA GLU A 22 -5.77 35.21 7.04
C GLU A 22 -6.54 33.96 6.63
N VAL A 23 -7.74 34.09 6.09
CA VAL A 23 -8.54 32.97 5.59
C VAL A 23 -7.79 32.23 4.47
N ALA A 24 -7.18 32.96 3.52
CA ALA A 24 -6.39 32.36 2.46
C ALA A 24 -5.15 31.62 3.00
N SER A 25 -4.48 32.17 4.02
CA SER A 25 -3.35 31.52 4.67
C SER A 25 -3.78 30.22 5.38
N LYS A 26 -4.88 30.26 6.14
CA LYS A 26 -5.46 29.08 6.80
C LYS A 26 -5.89 28.01 5.80
N ALA A 27 -6.54 28.40 4.70
CA ALA A 27 -6.92 27.46 3.64
C ALA A 27 -5.69 26.75 3.05
N ARG A 28 -4.62 27.48 2.74
CA ARG A 28 -3.36 26.89 2.24
C ARG A 28 -2.70 25.98 3.26
N ALA A 29 -2.79 26.30 4.56
CA ALA A 29 -2.27 25.44 5.61
C ALA A 29 -3.06 24.12 5.71
N LEU A 30 -4.38 24.19 5.68
CA LEU A 30 -5.27 23.03 5.68
C LEU A 30 -5.05 22.14 4.43
N GLU A 31 -4.83 22.74 3.26
CA GLU A 31 -4.50 21.99 2.04
C GLU A 31 -3.19 21.21 2.17
N ARG A 32 -2.14 21.84 2.74
CA ARG A 32 -0.87 21.16 3.00
C ARG A 32 -1.04 20.02 3.99
N GLU A 33 -1.74 20.25 5.10
CA GLU A 33 -2.00 19.23 6.11
C GLU A 33 -2.80 18.05 5.53
N LYS A 34 -3.83 18.32 4.72
CA LYS A 34 -4.60 17.29 4.02
C LYS A 34 -3.70 16.44 3.11
N LYS A 35 -2.80 17.07 2.36
CA LYS A 35 -1.87 16.37 1.48
C LYS A 35 -0.91 15.50 2.29
N GLU A 36 -0.29 16.04 3.33
CA GLU A 36 0.63 15.31 4.21
C GLU A 36 -0.06 14.11 4.88
N LEU A 37 -1.31 14.29 5.33
CA LEU A 37 -2.12 13.22 5.91
C LEU A 37 -2.39 12.12 4.88
N SER A 38 -2.74 12.49 3.65
CA SER A 38 -2.97 11.53 2.55
C SER A 38 -1.69 10.75 2.22
N ASP A 39 -0.58 11.45 2.02
CA ASP A 39 0.71 10.85 1.66
C ASP A 39 1.21 9.90 2.77
N ARG A 40 1.04 10.29 4.04
CA ARG A 40 1.37 9.45 5.19
C ARG A 40 0.50 8.19 5.25
N ARG A 41 -0.82 8.33 5.06
CA ARG A 41 -1.75 7.19 5.02
C ARG A 41 -1.40 6.22 3.89
N GLN A 42 -1.10 6.74 2.70
CA GLN A 42 -0.71 5.91 1.57
C GLN A 42 0.57 5.12 1.88
N ARG A 43 1.60 5.77 2.45
CA ARG A 43 2.84 5.07 2.85
C ARG A 43 2.58 3.98 3.88
N MET A 44 1.79 4.27 4.92
CA MET A 44 1.43 3.27 5.93
C MET A 44 0.69 2.08 5.31
N LEU A 45 -0.25 2.32 4.41
CA LEU A 45 -0.97 1.25 3.71
C LEU A 45 -0.04 0.39 2.85
N LEU A 46 0.88 1.01 2.10
CA LEU A 46 1.87 0.27 1.30
C LEU A 46 2.77 -0.60 2.19
N THR A 47 3.27 -0.04 3.30
CA THR A 47 4.08 -0.81 4.26
C THR A 47 3.30 -1.97 4.88
N GLU A 48 2.02 -1.79 5.20
CA GLU A 48 1.18 -2.85 5.73
C GLU A 48 0.90 -3.94 4.68
N VAL A 49 0.66 -3.57 3.42
CA VAL A 49 0.53 -4.52 2.31
C VAL A 49 1.82 -5.33 2.12
N ASP A 50 2.98 -4.68 2.13
CA ASP A 50 4.27 -5.34 1.98
C ASP A 50 4.57 -6.28 3.16
N ARG A 51 4.27 -5.85 4.39
CA ARG A 51 4.41 -6.70 5.59
C ARG A 51 3.52 -7.94 5.50
N LYS A 52 2.24 -7.77 5.16
CA LYS A 52 1.31 -8.89 5.00
C LYS A 52 1.75 -9.83 3.89
N ARG A 53 2.17 -9.29 2.74
CA ARG A 53 2.69 -10.07 1.62
C ARG A 53 3.92 -10.90 2.04
N LYS A 54 4.86 -10.29 2.76
CA LYS A 54 6.04 -10.98 3.27
C LYS A 54 5.65 -12.15 4.18
N SER A 55 4.75 -11.91 5.14
CA SER A 55 4.26 -12.96 6.05
C SER A 55 3.61 -14.12 5.30
N LEU A 56 2.82 -13.84 4.25
CA LEU A 56 2.20 -14.88 3.42
C LEU A 56 3.25 -15.70 2.65
N ILE A 57 4.29 -15.04 2.13
CA ILE A 57 5.38 -15.74 1.42
C ILE A 57 6.17 -16.64 2.38
N GLU A 58 6.45 -16.17 3.59
CA GLU A 58 7.14 -16.98 4.61
C GLU A 58 6.32 -18.23 4.96
N GLU A 59 5.01 -18.09 5.18
CA GLU A 59 4.10 -19.22 5.44
C GLU A 59 4.09 -20.23 4.27
N ILE A 60 4.01 -19.73 3.02
CA ILE A 60 4.11 -20.58 1.83
C ILE A 60 5.44 -21.33 1.82
N GLN A 61 6.57 -20.65 2.08
CA GLN A 61 7.90 -21.26 2.06
C GLN A 61 8.06 -22.35 3.12
N ASP A 62 7.51 -22.15 4.31
CA ASP A 62 7.52 -23.14 5.38
C ASP A 62 6.76 -24.41 4.96
N VAL A 63 5.54 -24.25 4.43
CA VAL A 63 4.73 -25.39 3.95
C VAL A 63 5.38 -26.09 2.75
N VAL A 64 5.96 -25.34 1.80
CA VAL A 64 6.74 -25.92 0.69
C VAL A 64 7.89 -26.76 1.25
N GLY A 65 8.65 -26.24 2.22
CA GLY A 65 9.79 -26.92 2.81
C GLY A 65 9.41 -28.23 3.51
N ASP A 66 8.31 -28.22 4.26
CA ASP A 66 7.80 -29.41 4.93
C ASP A 66 7.28 -30.46 3.94
N MET A 67 6.56 -30.02 2.89
CA MET A 67 6.10 -30.91 1.83
C MET A 67 7.26 -31.53 1.05
N ALA A 68 8.28 -30.73 0.71
CA ALA A 68 9.46 -31.20 0.00
C ALA A 68 10.19 -32.29 0.79
N LYS A 69 10.40 -32.09 2.10
CA LYS A 69 10.99 -33.11 2.98
C LYS A 69 10.12 -34.36 3.07
N LYS A 70 8.81 -34.19 3.30
CA LYS A 70 7.87 -35.31 3.46
C LYS A 70 7.75 -36.17 2.20
N LYS A 71 7.80 -35.54 1.03
CA LYS A 71 7.69 -36.20 -0.28
C LYS A 71 9.03 -36.55 -0.91
N ASN A 72 10.13 -36.26 -0.20
CA ASN A 72 11.50 -36.53 -0.63
C ASN A 72 11.84 -35.90 -2.00
N TYR A 73 11.46 -34.62 -2.17
CA TYR A 73 11.86 -33.81 -3.31
C TYR A 73 13.22 -33.19 -3.07
N ASP A 74 14.15 -33.39 -4.01
CA ASP A 74 15.48 -32.78 -3.94
C ASP A 74 15.45 -31.27 -4.25
N ILE A 75 14.60 -30.87 -5.20
CA ILE A 75 14.50 -29.49 -5.68
C ILE A 75 13.03 -29.16 -5.96
N VAL A 76 12.61 -27.96 -5.55
CA VAL A 76 11.29 -27.39 -5.86
C VAL A 76 11.49 -26.05 -6.55
N PHE A 77 10.74 -25.82 -7.63
CA PHE A 77 10.75 -24.57 -8.37
C PHE A 77 9.35 -23.92 -8.36
N ASP A 78 9.30 -22.61 -8.14
CA ASP A 78 8.09 -21.82 -8.41
C ASP A 78 7.96 -21.57 -9.92
N LYS A 79 7.01 -22.25 -10.55
CA LYS A 79 6.74 -22.14 -11.99
C LYS A 79 6.34 -20.71 -12.42
N SER A 80 5.75 -19.92 -11.51
CA SER A 80 5.32 -18.55 -11.81
C SER A 80 6.47 -17.53 -11.73
N GLY A 81 7.59 -17.91 -11.12
CA GLY A 81 8.71 -17.01 -10.90
C GLY A 81 9.34 -16.54 -12.21
N LEU A 82 9.57 -15.22 -12.26
CA LEU A 82 10.28 -14.57 -13.36
C LEU A 82 11.70 -14.26 -12.92
N GLY A 83 12.66 -14.45 -13.83
CA GLY A 83 14.02 -13.99 -13.64
C GLY A 83 14.13 -12.46 -13.68
N THR A 84 15.33 -11.94 -13.45
CA THR A 84 15.63 -10.49 -13.38
C THR A 84 15.27 -9.70 -14.65
N ARG A 85 15.11 -10.38 -15.79
CA ARG A 85 14.72 -9.78 -17.08
C ARG A 85 13.25 -10.00 -17.43
N GLY A 86 12.43 -10.48 -16.50
CA GLY A 86 11.02 -10.81 -16.74
C GLY A 86 10.81 -12.08 -17.57
N ILE A 87 11.86 -12.87 -17.81
CA ILE A 87 11.79 -14.14 -18.53
C ILE A 87 11.59 -15.26 -17.51
N PRO A 88 10.63 -16.18 -17.71
CA PRO A 88 10.47 -17.34 -16.84
C PRO A 88 11.78 -18.13 -16.74
N PHE A 89 12.21 -18.44 -15.51
CA PHE A 89 13.47 -19.16 -15.32
C PHE A 89 13.32 -20.67 -15.60
N LEU A 90 12.09 -21.21 -15.49
CA LEU A 90 11.76 -22.59 -15.81
C LEU A 90 10.77 -22.61 -16.98
N LEU A 91 11.21 -23.08 -18.15
CA LEU A 91 10.39 -23.14 -19.37
C LEU A 91 9.71 -24.50 -19.54
N HIS A 92 10.42 -25.57 -19.22
CA HIS A 92 9.93 -26.93 -19.38
C HIS A 92 10.60 -27.86 -18.37
N SER A 93 9.81 -28.78 -17.82
CA SER A 93 10.31 -29.96 -17.13
C SER A 93 9.43 -31.12 -17.53
N LYS A 94 10.05 -32.23 -17.95
CA LYS A 94 9.35 -33.36 -18.54
C LYS A 94 8.52 -34.12 -17.51
N ASP A 95 9.10 -34.36 -16.34
CA ASP A 95 8.54 -35.23 -15.29
C ASP A 95 8.34 -34.45 -13.97
N ALA A 96 8.06 -33.15 -14.06
CA ALA A 96 7.78 -32.34 -12.88
C ALA A 96 6.44 -32.71 -12.24
N VAL A 97 6.45 -32.86 -10.92
CA VAL A 97 5.24 -33.01 -10.12
C VAL A 97 4.79 -31.61 -9.67
N ASP A 98 3.57 -31.24 -10.04
CA ASP A 98 2.90 -30.04 -9.54
C ASP A 98 2.11 -30.40 -8.27
N PHE A 99 2.45 -29.77 -7.15
CA PHE A 99 1.76 -29.95 -5.88
C PHE A 99 1.09 -28.65 -5.37
N SER A 100 0.94 -27.63 -6.22
CA SER A 100 0.38 -26.34 -5.84
C SER A 100 -1.03 -26.45 -5.26
N GLU A 101 -1.91 -27.28 -5.84
CA GLU A 101 -3.27 -27.48 -5.33
C GLU A 101 -3.30 -28.09 -3.91
N GLU A 102 -2.44 -29.06 -3.64
CA GLU A 102 -2.33 -29.65 -2.30
C GLU A 102 -1.81 -28.63 -1.28
N LEU A 103 -0.82 -27.83 -1.68
CA LEU A 103 -0.27 -26.76 -0.86
C LEU A 103 -1.30 -25.66 -0.55
N ILE A 104 -2.07 -25.22 -1.55
CA ILE A 104 -3.19 -24.29 -1.39
C ILE A 104 -4.21 -24.87 -0.41
N GLY A 105 -4.52 -26.16 -0.53
CA GLY A 105 -5.39 -26.87 0.39
C GLY A 105 -4.86 -26.87 1.83
N ILE A 106 -3.56 -27.00 2.05
CA ILE A 106 -2.94 -26.98 3.39
C ILE A 106 -2.99 -25.56 3.99
N LEU A 107 -2.56 -24.55 3.23
CA LEU A 107 -2.52 -23.16 3.70
C LEU A 107 -3.90 -22.64 4.08
N ASN A 108 -4.92 -22.96 3.28
CA ASN A 108 -6.26 -22.47 3.51
C ASN A 108 -7.05 -23.24 4.58
N LYS A 109 -6.52 -24.31 5.18
CA LYS A 109 -7.24 -25.09 6.21
C LYS A 109 -7.68 -24.26 7.41
N ASN A 110 -6.89 -23.26 7.79
CA ASN A 110 -7.16 -22.36 8.91
C ASN A 110 -7.47 -20.93 8.44
N ALA A 111 -7.63 -20.72 7.13
CA ALA A 111 -8.03 -19.42 6.62
C ALA A 111 -9.47 -19.15 7.06
N SER A 112 -9.66 -18.10 7.86
CA SER A 112 -10.98 -17.51 8.02
C SER A 112 -11.47 -17.09 6.65
N SER A 113 -12.68 -17.50 6.25
CA SER A 113 -13.34 -16.84 5.13
C SER A 113 -13.40 -15.32 5.41
N PRO A 114 -13.23 -14.48 4.38
CA PRO A 114 -13.31 -13.03 4.52
C PRO A 114 -14.70 -12.56 4.97
#